data_AF-A0A8I1SXV4-F1
#
_entry.id   AF-A0A8I1SXV4-F1
#
_cell.length_a   1.000
_cell.length_b   1.000
_cell.length_c   1.000
_cell.angle_alpha   90.00
_cell.angle_beta   90.00
_cell.angle_gamma   90.00
#
_symmetry.space_group_name_H-M   'P 1'
#
loop_
_entity.id
_entity.type
_entity.pdbx_description
1 polymer ?
#
loop_
_entity_poly.entity_id
_entity_poly.type
_entity_poly.pdbx_seq_one_letter_code
_entity_poly.pdbx_strand_id
1 'polypeptide(L)'
;MKLSTTYLFYPDNKVLERAISRSTGMLDEALAKAALPDTRMTVVDNFLYTRGNYELHRFSANVLGHARQALEALLTGDYRDREPRAWAETQNTLGNILAAQGQQQGNVELFEQAIRCFNHALDVFDQEASALDWATTQYNLGTAQQALGRQLDDTKSLKASVHAYTHALQIWSQKETPEAWASTMHQLGATFHAHGRLLKGSRTFQKSVVAYKNALTGLDADHFAFELAAAHNNCGAALHNLGETEESPDHLEEAIRSYDTALTVCMEQQLPIHLAVLCRVNLSTARSVLAALKNDTALSDEVVDEFELIIECFPHALQPLCLKYCEAQINQSGRAGTRDGCLKTN
;
A
#
# COMPACT_ATOMS: atom_id res chain seq x y z
N MET A 1 -10.54 -21.34 8.09
CA MET A 1 -9.46 -20.70 7.31
C MET A 1 -8.98 -19.50 8.09
N LYS A 2 -7.88 -19.63 8.83
CA LYS A 2 -7.26 -18.43 9.43
C LYS A 2 -6.46 -17.80 8.30
N LEU A 3 -6.98 -16.72 7.73
CA LEU A 3 -6.17 -15.75 7.00
C LEU A 3 -5.74 -14.75 8.05
N SER A 4 -4.46 -14.75 8.39
CA SER A 4 -3.87 -13.83 9.35
C SER A 4 -4.04 -12.37 8.93
N THR A 5 -4.00 -11.45 9.90
CA THR A 5 -3.97 -10.01 9.62
C THR A 5 -2.59 -9.64 9.09
N THR A 6 -2.37 -9.86 7.80
CA THR A 6 -1.15 -9.45 7.10
C THR A 6 -1.24 -7.97 6.74
N TYR A 7 -0.26 -7.20 7.22
CA TYR A 7 -0.17 -5.76 6.95
C TYR A 7 0.65 -5.53 5.68
N LEU A 8 0.14 -4.68 4.79
CA LEU A 8 0.82 -4.28 3.55
C LEU A 8 1.39 -2.87 3.68
N PHE A 9 2.58 -2.66 3.12
CA PHE A 9 3.19 -1.34 2.95
C PHE A 9 2.84 -0.79 1.57
N TYR A 10 2.80 0.53 1.44
CA TYR A 10 2.58 1.17 0.15
C TYR A 10 3.74 2.10 -0.15
N PRO A 11 4.37 1.99 -1.33
CA PRO A 11 5.46 2.88 -1.73
C PRO A 11 5.00 4.35 -1.82
N ASP A 12 5.95 5.27 -1.82
CA ASP A 12 5.70 6.71 -1.93
C ASP A 12 4.80 7.05 -3.12
N ASN A 13 3.82 7.93 -2.90
CA ASN A 13 2.88 8.29 -3.94
C ASN A 13 3.36 9.50 -4.76
N LYS A 14 4.34 9.24 -5.62
CA LYS A 14 4.90 10.21 -6.57
C LYS A 14 3.85 10.85 -7.49
N VAL A 15 2.71 10.18 -7.73
CA VAL A 15 1.62 10.73 -8.55
C VAL A 15 0.87 11.82 -7.79
N LEU A 16 0.54 11.60 -6.51
CA LEU A 16 -0.12 12.61 -5.68
C LEU A 16 0.78 13.82 -5.46
N GLU A 17 2.08 13.62 -5.21
CA GLU A 17 3.05 14.72 -5.11
C GLU A 17 3.04 15.61 -6.35
N ARG A 18 3.10 15.00 -7.55
CA ARG A 18 3.01 15.74 -8.81
C ARG A 18 1.68 16.45 -8.94
N ALA A 19 0.57 15.82 -8.52
CA ALA A 19 -0.75 16.44 -8.59
C ALA A 19 -0.84 17.69 -7.69
N ILE A 20 -0.33 17.58 -6.46
CA ILE A 20 -0.27 18.72 -5.52
C ILE A 20 0.65 19.80 -6.08
N SER A 21 1.84 19.44 -6.55
CA SER A 21 2.80 20.37 -7.16
C SER A 21 2.17 21.15 -8.32
N ARG A 22 1.46 20.47 -9.24
CA ARG A 22 0.75 21.10 -10.36
C ARG A 22 -0.36 22.06 -9.91
N SER A 23 -1.03 21.76 -8.81
CA SER A 23 -2.08 22.63 -8.25
C SER A 23 -1.54 23.80 -7.42
N THR A 24 -0.28 23.76 -7.00
CA THR A 24 0.28 24.70 -6.01
C THR A 24 0.27 26.15 -6.50
N GLY A 25 0.53 26.38 -7.80
CA GLY A 25 0.48 27.72 -8.40
C GLY A 25 -0.91 28.37 -8.44
N MET A 26 -1.96 27.60 -8.14
CA MET A 26 -3.34 28.07 -8.08
C MET A 26 -3.79 28.41 -6.65
N LEU A 27 -2.93 28.16 -5.65
CA LEU A 27 -3.21 28.37 -4.23
C LEU A 27 -2.62 29.69 -3.74
N ASP A 28 -3.14 30.21 -2.63
CA ASP A 28 -2.50 31.33 -1.94
C ASP A 28 -1.12 30.95 -1.38
N GLU A 29 -0.29 31.95 -1.04
CA GLU A 29 1.10 31.74 -0.62
C GLU A 29 1.21 30.88 0.66
N ALA A 30 0.26 30.99 1.59
CA ALA A 30 0.29 30.23 2.84
C ALA A 30 -0.05 28.76 2.60
N LEU A 31 -1.06 28.49 1.77
CA LEU A 31 -1.44 27.14 1.37
C LEU A 31 -0.38 26.49 0.48
N ALA A 32 0.25 27.27 -0.42
CA ALA A 32 1.34 26.79 -1.25
C ALA A 32 2.54 26.34 -0.41
N LYS A 33 2.88 27.08 0.66
CA LYS A 33 3.91 26.65 1.63
C LYS A 33 3.49 25.40 2.40
N ALA A 34 2.21 25.24 2.71
CA ALA A 34 1.66 24.06 3.38
C ALA A 34 1.50 22.83 2.45
N ALA A 35 1.68 23.00 1.14
CA ALA A 35 1.62 21.96 0.12
C ALA A 35 2.95 21.23 -0.08
N LEU A 36 3.99 21.56 0.70
CA LEU A 36 5.24 20.82 0.67
C LEU A 36 5.11 19.50 1.44
N PRO A 37 5.65 18.38 0.92
CA PRO A 37 5.67 17.12 1.64
C PRO A 37 6.52 17.26 2.90
N ASP A 38 5.94 16.99 4.08
CA ASP A 38 6.74 16.83 5.30
C ASP A 38 7.22 15.40 5.42
N THR A 39 8.52 15.21 5.14
CA THR A 39 9.23 13.93 5.22
C THR A 39 9.84 13.68 6.61
N ARG A 40 9.78 14.70 7.50
CA ARG A 40 10.53 14.71 8.77
C ARG A 40 9.75 14.12 9.93
N MET A 41 8.44 13.96 9.81
CA MET A 41 7.62 13.34 10.84
C MET A 41 7.16 11.96 10.40
N THR A 42 7.52 10.94 11.18
CA THR A 42 6.77 9.70 11.25
C THR A 42 5.35 10.02 11.74
N VAL A 43 4.37 9.85 10.87
CA VAL A 43 2.96 10.11 11.21
C VAL A 43 2.49 9.06 12.22
N VAL A 44 1.75 9.49 13.24
CA VAL A 44 1.02 8.58 14.12
C VAL A 44 0.01 7.86 13.27
N ASP A 45 0.19 6.57 13.22
CA ASP A 45 -0.42 5.76 12.22
C ASP A 45 -1.76 5.19 12.71
N ASN A 46 -2.81 5.41 11.92
CA ASN A 46 -4.17 4.99 12.22
C ASN A 46 -4.50 3.70 11.45
N PHE A 47 -3.65 2.66 11.51
CA PHE A 47 -3.93 1.39 10.83
C PHE A 47 -5.03 0.62 11.55
N LEU A 48 -6.28 0.99 11.27
CA LEU A 48 -7.47 0.21 11.57
C LEU A 48 -7.80 -0.79 10.46
N TYR A 49 -6.79 -1.53 9.97
CA TYR A 49 -6.80 -2.40 8.78
C TYR A 49 -6.65 -1.61 7.46
N THR A 50 -5.39 -1.45 7.03
CA THR A 50 -4.94 -1.01 5.69
C THR A 50 -5.89 -0.05 4.97
N ARG A 51 -5.90 1.23 5.35
CA ARG A 51 -6.51 2.29 4.53
C ARG A 51 -5.43 3.02 3.71
N GLY A 52 -5.12 2.36 2.58
CA GLY A 52 -4.78 2.89 1.27
C GLY A 52 -3.44 3.57 1.03
N ASN A 53 -2.69 2.99 0.08
CA ASN A 53 -1.79 3.59 -0.93
C ASN A 53 -0.91 4.82 -0.59
N TYR A 54 -0.70 5.12 0.68
CA TYR A 54 0.04 6.29 1.11
C TYR A 54 0.67 6.00 2.45
N GLU A 55 1.85 5.41 2.42
CA GLU A 55 2.80 5.80 3.45
C GLU A 55 3.53 7.07 2.97
N LEU A 56 3.51 8.05 3.88
CA LEU A 56 4.46 9.15 4.02
C LEU A 56 4.56 10.17 2.88
N HIS A 57 3.74 11.22 3.00
CA HIS A 57 4.19 12.62 3.18
C HIS A 57 3.00 13.41 3.74
N ARG A 58 3.18 14.11 4.87
CA ARG A 58 2.07 14.89 5.43
C ARG A 58 1.94 16.20 4.66
N PHE A 59 1.08 16.18 3.64
CA PHE A 59 0.48 17.40 3.15
C PHE A 59 -0.60 17.83 4.14
N SER A 60 -0.77 19.14 4.33
CA SER A 60 -1.93 19.64 5.07
C SER A 60 -3.20 19.16 4.35
N ALA A 61 -4.13 18.50 5.06
CA ALA A 61 -5.41 18.06 4.48
C ALA A 61 -6.18 19.22 3.82
N ASN A 62 -5.95 20.45 4.29
CA ASN A 62 -6.52 21.65 3.72
C ASN A 62 -6.03 21.90 2.29
N VAL A 63 -4.80 21.51 1.94
CA VAL A 63 -4.25 21.67 0.58
C VAL A 63 -5.08 20.90 -0.42
N LEU A 64 -5.48 19.66 -0.11
CA LEU A 64 -6.30 18.85 -1.02
C LEU A 64 -7.66 19.50 -1.29
N GLY A 65 -8.28 20.09 -0.26
CA GLY A 65 -9.57 20.78 -0.40
C GLY A 65 -9.51 22.00 -1.32
N HIS A 66 -8.48 22.85 -1.13
CA HIS A 66 -8.31 24.05 -1.94
C HIS A 66 -7.81 23.72 -3.36
N ALA A 67 -6.90 22.74 -3.50
CA ALA A 67 -6.46 22.23 -4.79
C ALA A 67 -7.64 21.69 -5.60
N ARG A 68 -8.52 20.90 -4.97
CA ARG A 68 -9.76 20.42 -5.60
C ARG A 68 -10.60 21.59 -6.13
N GLN A 69 -10.90 22.57 -5.28
CA GLN A 69 -11.73 23.73 -5.67
C GLN A 69 -11.11 24.53 -6.82
N ALA A 70 -9.80 24.77 -6.78
CA ALA A 70 -9.10 25.49 -7.83
C ALA A 70 -9.15 24.73 -9.17
N LEU A 71 -8.91 23.41 -9.15
CA LEU A 71 -8.96 22.56 -10.34
C LEU A 71 -10.40 22.46 -10.91
N GLU A 72 -11.41 22.31 -10.04
CA GLU A 72 -12.82 22.30 -10.45
C GLU A 72 -13.23 23.61 -11.13
N ALA A 73 -12.77 24.75 -10.61
CA ALA A 73 -13.06 26.07 -11.19
C ALA A 73 -12.48 26.26 -12.61
N LEU A 74 -11.39 25.56 -12.95
CA LEU A 74 -10.79 25.59 -14.29
C LEU A 74 -11.54 24.75 -15.32
N LEU A 75 -12.20 23.67 -14.88
CA LEU A 75 -12.80 22.65 -15.75
C LEU A 75 -14.16 23.07 -16.34
N THR A 76 -14.15 24.14 -17.14
CA THR A 76 -15.31 24.60 -17.90
C THR A 76 -15.45 23.87 -19.25
N GLY A 77 -16.64 23.93 -19.86
CA GLY A 77 -16.87 23.39 -21.21
C GLY A 77 -15.98 24.07 -22.27
N ASP A 78 -15.92 25.40 -22.25
CA ASP A 78 -15.06 26.20 -23.13
C ASP A 78 -13.57 25.82 -23.01
N TYR A 79 -13.09 25.46 -21.81
CA TYR A 79 -11.70 25.03 -21.61
C TYR A 79 -11.42 23.70 -22.32
N ARG A 80 -12.36 22.76 -22.31
CA ARG A 80 -12.24 21.50 -23.05
C ARG A 80 -12.10 21.73 -24.55
N ASP A 81 -12.88 22.65 -25.11
CA ASP A 81 -12.90 22.87 -26.56
C ASP A 81 -11.66 23.63 -27.05
N ARG A 82 -11.15 24.59 -26.25
CA ARG A 82 -9.98 25.40 -26.62
C ARG A 82 -8.66 24.68 -26.37
N GLU A 83 -8.55 23.98 -25.25
CA GLU A 83 -7.31 23.34 -24.79
C GLU A 83 -7.57 21.91 -24.31
N PRO A 84 -8.04 21.00 -25.19
CA PRO A 84 -8.51 19.66 -24.80
C PRO A 84 -7.47 18.86 -24.03
N ARG A 85 -6.20 18.95 -24.44
CA ARG A 85 -5.08 18.27 -23.77
C ARG A 85 -4.88 18.79 -22.34
N ALA A 86 -4.79 20.10 -22.16
CA ALA A 86 -4.58 20.71 -20.84
C ALA A 86 -5.80 20.48 -19.92
N TRP A 87 -7.01 20.46 -20.49
CA TRP A 87 -8.22 20.05 -19.79
C TRP A 87 -8.13 18.60 -19.29
N ALA A 88 -7.65 17.66 -20.12
CA ALA A 88 -7.46 16.27 -19.72
C ALA A 88 -6.36 16.10 -18.66
N GLU A 89 -5.25 16.85 -18.75
CA GLU A 89 -4.21 16.90 -17.70
C GLU A 89 -4.78 17.41 -16.37
N THR A 90 -5.66 18.41 -16.44
CA THR A 90 -6.36 18.98 -15.27
C THR A 90 -7.32 17.97 -14.65
N GLN A 91 -8.10 17.25 -15.47
CA GLN A 91 -8.97 16.15 -15.02
C GLN A 91 -8.15 15.05 -14.34
N ASN A 92 -7.05 14.61 -14.95
CA ASN A 92 -6.17 13.60 -14.36
C ASN A 92 -5.57 14.06 -13.02
N THR A 93 -5.22 15.34 -12.91
CA THR A 93 -4.70 15.94 -11.67
C THR A 93 -5.79 16.00 -10.59
N LEU A 94 -6.99 16.46 -10.94
CA LEU A 94 -8.15 16.50 -10.04
C LEU A 94 -8.53 15.11 -9.54
N GLY A 95 -8.51 14.10 -10.41
CA GLY A 95 -8.77 12.71 -10.04
C GLY A 95 -7.83 12.19 -8.96
N ASN A 96 -6.53 12.53 -9.04
CA ASN A 96 -5.56 12.14 -8.00
C ASN A 96 -5.84 12.83 -6.65
N ILE A 97 -6.18 14.13 -6.67
CA ILE A 97 -6.55 14.87 -5.45
C ILE A 97 -7.82 14.29 -4.82
N LEU A 98 -8.85 14.02 -5.62
CA LEU A 98 -10.11 13.41 -5.17
C LEU A 98 -9.89 12.02 -4.57
N ALA A 99 -9.08 11.17 -5.22
CA ALA A 99 -8.75 9.85 -4.71
C ALA A 99 -8.02 9.92 -3.36
N ALA A 100 -7.08 10.85 -3.20
CA ALA A 100 -6.39 11.08 -1.93
C ALA A 100 -7.36 11.54 -0.82
N GLN A 101 -8.29 12.44 -1.13
CA GLN A 101 -9.33 12.86 -0.17
C GLN A 101 -10.29 11.73 0.17
N GLY A 102 -10.72 10.94 -0.83
CA GLY A 102 -11.56 9.75 -0.63
C GLY A 102 -10.89 8.77 0.33
N GLN A 103 -9.58 8.56 0.17
CA GLN A 103 -8.78 7.72 1.04
C GLN A 103 -8.71 8.27 2.47
N GLN A 104 -8.37 9.55 2.63
CA GLN A 104 -8.25 10.19 3.94
C GLN A 104 -9.57 10.17 4.73
N GLN A 105 -10.69 10.36 4.03
CA GLN A 105 -12.01 10.50 4.64
C GLN A 105 -12.78 9.17 4.71
N GLY A 106 -12.29 8.12 4.03
CA GLY A 106 -13.05 6.89 3.81
C GLY A 106 -14.36 7.16 3.04
N ASN A 107 -14.32 8.05 2.05
CA ASN A 107 -15.49 8.51 1.31
C ASN A 107 -15.55 7.86 -0.09
N VAL A 108 -16.56 7.02 -0.30
CA VAL A 108 -16.82 6.29 -1.55
C VAL A 108 -17.07 7.24 -2.72
N GLU A 109 -17.86 8.29 -2.50
CA GLU A 109 -18.28 9.22 -3.56
C GLU A 109 -17.08 9.97 -4.15
N LEU A 110 -16.09 10.31 -3.33
CA LEU A 110 -14.86 10.94 -3.80
C LEU A 110 -14.03 10.02 -4.70
N PHE A 111 -14.02 8.71 -4.44
CA PHE A 111 -13.40 7.74 -5.36
C PHE A 111 -14.17 7.63 -6.68
N GLU A 112 -15.51 7.63 -6.64
CA GLU A 112 -16.32 7.62 -7.85
C GLU A 112 -16.14 8.90 -8.69
N GLN A 113 -16.01 10.06 -8.04
CA GLN A 113 -15.66 11.33 -8.68
C GLN A 113 -14.27 11.25 -9.33
N ALA A 114 -13.26 10.72 -8.61
CA ALA A 114 -11.92 10.52 -9.16
C ALA A 114 -11.93 9.63 -10.41
N ILE A 115 -12.65 8.51 -10.37
CA ILE A 115 -12.81 7.60 -11.50
C ILE A 115 -13.44 8.31 -12.69
N ARG A 116 -14.45 9.17 -12.48
CA ARG A 116 -15.04 9.99 -13.55
C ARG A 116 -14.03 10.96 -14.16
N CYS A 117 -13.23 11.64 -13.34
CA CYS A 117 -12.16 12.52 -13.82
C CYS A 117 -11.14 11.77 -14.70
N PHE A 118 -10.69 10.59 -14.28
CA PHE A 118 -9.77 9.79 -15.09
C PHE A 118 -10.40 9.33 -16.41
N ASN A 119 -11.67 8.90 -16.39
CA ASN A 119 -12.37 8.55 -17.63
C ASN A 119 -12.51 9.75 -18.57
N HIS A 120 -12.79 10.95 -18.04
CA HIS A 120 -12.79 12.18 -18.83
C HIS A 120 -11.43 12.50 -19.45
N ALA A 121 -10.34 12.30 -18.72
CA ALA A 121 -9.01 12.43 -19.29
C ALA A 121 -8.76 11.40 -20.42
N LEU A 122 -9.27 10.17 -20.28
CA LEU A 122 -9.21 9.11 -21.31
C LEU A 122 -10.15 9.34 -22.50
N ASP A 123 -11.10 10.29 -22.44
CA ASP A 123 -11.87 10.72 -23.61
C ASP A 123 -11.00 11.56 -24.58
N VAL A 124 -9.86 12.07 -24.10
CA VAL A 124 -8.93 12.92 -24.86
C VAL A 124 -7.61 12.22 -25.09
N PHE A 125 -7.07 11.56 -24.05
CA PHE A 125 -5.87 10.77 -24.18
C PHE A 125 -6.19 9.40 -24.77
N ASP A 126 -5.50 9.05 -25.84
CA ASP A 126 -5.54 7.73 -26.45
C ASP A 126 -4.15 7.07 -26.49
N GLN A 127 -4.17 5.76 -26.75
CA GLN A 127 -3.00 4.89 -26.73
C GLN A 127 -1.98 5.19 -27.83
N GLU A 128 -2.40 5.82 -28.94
CA GLU A 128 -1.55 6.05 -30.12
C GLU A 128 -0.95 7.46 -30.10
N ALA A 129 -1.78 8.49 -29.98
CA ALA A 129 -1.36 9.89 -30.08
C ALA A 129 -0.81 10.45 -28.76
N SER A 130 -1.16 9.84 -27.63
CA SER A 130 -0.77 10.31 -26.28
C SER A 130 -0.45 9.15 -25.33
N ALA A 131 0.27 8.15 -25.85
CA ALA A 131 0.55 6.89 -25.18
C ALA A 131 0.96 7.01 -23.70
N LEU A 132 1.89 7.93 -23.37
CA LEU A 132 2.40 8.10 -22.00
C LEU A 132 1.36 8.72 -21.05
N ASP A 133 0.59 9.70 -21.51
CA ASP A 133 -0.48 10.31 -20.71
C ASP A 133 -1.61 9.31 -20.50
N TRP A 134 -1.99 8.58 -21.56
CA TRP A 134 -2.95 7.50 -21.49
C TRP A 134 -2.53 6.43 -20.47
N ALA A 135 -1.29 5.94 -20.53
CA ALA A 135 -0.78 4.95 -19.57
C ALA A 135 -0.77 5.47 -18.14
N THR A 136 -0.37 6.73 -17.94
CA THR A 136 -0.40 7.39 -16.63
C THR A 136 -1.83 7.47 -16.09
N THR A 137 -2.80 7.86 -16.92
CA THR A 137 -4.20 7.95 -16.51
C THR A 137 -4.81 6.58 -16.24
N GLN A 138 -4.45 5.54 -17.01
CA GLN A 138 -4.85 4.16 -16.75
C GLN A 138 -4.30 3.64 -15.41
N TYR A 139 -3.05 3.94 -15.08
CA TYR A 139 -2.47 3.61 -13.78
C TYR A 139 -3.21 4.31 -12.62
N ASN A 140 -3.52 5.60 -12.78
CA ASN A 140 -4.24 6.36 -11.75
C ASN A 140 -5.68 5.85 -11.58
N LEU A 141 -6.36 5.54 -12.69
CA LEU A 141 -7.68 4.89 -12.69
C LEU A 141 -7.64 3.55 -11.96
N GLY A 142 -6.63 2.72 -12.25
CA GLY A 142 -6.42 1.44 -11.58
C GLY A 142 -6.22 1.60 -10.08
N THR A 143 -5.51 2.64 -9.66
CA THR A 143 -5.26 3.00 -8.25
C THR A 143 -6.54 3.40 -7.54
N ALA A 144 -7.37 4.26 -8.13
CA ALA A 144 -8.65 4.67 -7.55
C ALA A 144 -9.64 3.50 -7.46
N GLN A 145 -9.72 2.67 -8.50
CA GLN A 145 -10.58 1.47 -8.51
C GLN A 145 -10.13 0.42 -7.48
N GLN A 146 -8.81 0.27 -7.28
CA GLN A 146 -8.27 -0.60 -6.25
C GLN A 146 -8.67 -0.13 -4.85
N ALA A 147 -8.52 1.16 -4.56
CA ALA A 147 -8.88 1.76 -3.29
C ALA A 147 -10.39 1.61 -3.01
N LEU A 148 -11.23 1.93 -4.01
CA LEU A 148 -12.67 1.73 -3.94
C LEU A 148 -13.04 0.26 -3.67
N GLY A 149 -12.45 -0.67 -4.43
CA GLY A 149 -12.70 -2.10 -4.27
C GLY A 149 -12.31 -2.65 -2.90
N ARG A 150 -11.22 -2.14 -2.32
CA ARG A 150 -10.83 -2.48 -0.94
C ARG A 150 -11.77 -1.87 0.11
N GLN A 151 -12.23 -0.65 -0.11
CA GLN A 151 -13.11 0.02 0.83
C GLN A 151 -14.51 -0.61 0.87
N LEU A 152 -14.99 -1.10 -0.27
CA LEU A 152 -16.31 -1.72 -0.41
C LEU A 152 -16.29 -3.26 -0.35
N ASP A 153 -15.11 -3.87 -0.21
CA ASP A 153 -14.92 -5.32 -0.42
C ASP A 153 -15.51 -5.81 -1.76
N ASP A 154 -15.37 -4.99 -2.81
CA ASP A 154 -15.97 -5.19 -4.14
C ASP A 154 -14.99 -5.76 -5.16
N THR A 155 -15.23 -7.02 -5.55
CA THR A 155 -14.44 -7.70 -6.58
C THR A 155 -14.58 -7.08 -7.98
N LYS A 156 -15.68 -6.38 -8.28
CA LYS A 156 -15.87 -5.74 -9.60
C LYS A 156 -14.89 -4.58 -9.77
N SER A 157 -14.77 -3.72 -8.77
CA SER A 157 -13.80 -2.62 -8.76
C SER A 157 -12.36 -3.13 -8.77
N LEU A 158 -12.05 -4.22 -8.05
CA LEU A 158 -10.72 -4.84 -8.11
C LEU A 158 -10.40 -5.43 -9.50
N LYS A 159 -11.38 -6.03 -10.20
CA LYS A 159 -11.19 -6.49 -11.58
C LYS A 159 -10.98 -5.33 -12.55
N ALA A 160 -11.72 -4.24 -12.39
CA ALA A 160 -11.54 -3.04 -13.18
C ALA A 160 -10.12 -2.46 -12.98
N SER A 161 -9.64 -2.44 -11.73
CA SER A 161 -8.28 -2.01 -11.40
C SER A 161 -7.21 -2.84 -12.12
N VAL A 162 -7.36 -4.17 -12.13
CA VAL A 162 -6.45 -5.06 -12.88
C VAL A 162 -6.43 -4.72 -14.37
N HIS A 163 -7.60 -4.47 -14.98
CA HIS A 163 -7.66 -4.09 -16.40
C HIS A 163 -6.94 -2.76 -16.66
N ALA A 164 -7.18 -1.73 -15.83
CA ALA A 164 -6.55 -0.42 -16.00
C ALA A 164 -5.02 -0.49 -15.84
N TYR A 165 -4.51 -1.21 -14.84
CA TYR A 165 -3.06 -1.45 -14.74
C TYR A 165 -2.51 -2.24 -15.92
N THR A 166 -3.23 -3.25 -16.41
CA THR A 166 -2.80 -4.03 -17.59
C THR A 166 -2.74 -3.15 -18.84
N HIS A 167 -3.65 -2.17 -18.99
CA HIS A 167 -3.58 -1.17 -20.05
C HIS A 167 -2.34 -0.29 -19.93
N ALA A 168 -2.00 0.20 -18.74
CA ALA A 168 -0.77 0.96 -18.54
C ALA A 168 0.49 0.15 -18.95
N LEU A 169 0.51 -1.15 -18.66
CA LEU A 169 1.58 -2.08 -19.06
C LEU A 169 1.65 -2.39 -20.57
N GLN A 170 0.71 -1.89 -21.38
CA GLN A 170 0.84 -1.94 -22.85
C GLN A 170 1.82 -0.89 -23.37
N ILE A 171 2.04 0.19 -22.60
CA ILE A 171 2.98 1.26 -22.93
C ILE A 171 4.23 1.15 -22.07
N TRP A 172 4.05 0.87 -20.78
CA TRP A 172 5.18 0.71 -19.87
C TRP A 172 5.72 -0.70 -19.94
N SER A 173 7.04 -0.82 -20.09
CA SER A 173 7.75 -2.10 -20.17
C SER A 173 8.92 -2.12 -19.20
N GLN A 174 9.33 -3.32 -18.79
CA GLN A 174 10.50 -3.52 -17.92
C GLN A 174 11.77 -2.90 -18.51
N LYS A 175 11.90 -2.88 -19.84
CA LYS A 175 13.11 -2.41 -20.53
C LYS A 175 13.13 -0.90 -20.73
N GLU A 176 12.01 -0.32 -21.13
CA GLU A 176 11.96 1.09 -21.57
C GLU A 176 11.52 2.04 -20.45
N THR A 177 10.69 1.54 -19.53
CA THR A 177 10.16 2.31 -18.39
C THR A 177 10.21 1.47 -17.11
N PRO A 178 11.40 1.04 -16.67
CA PRO A 178 11.57 0.06 -15.58
C PRO A 178 10.87 0.49 -14.28
N GLU A 179 10.95 1.77 -13.91
CA GLU A 179 10.31 2.29 -12.69
C GLU A 179 8.79 2.20 -12.76
N ALA A 180 8.18 2.73 -13.83
CA ALA A 180 6.73 2.71 -14.01
C ALA A 180 6.19 1.27 -14.11
N TRP A 181 6.96 0.39 -14.75
CA TRP A 181 6.69 -1.05 -14.78
C TRP A 181 6.69 -1.66 -13.38
N ALA A 182 7.75 -1.43 -12.59
CA ALA A 182 7.89 -1.98 -11.25
C ALA A 182 6.78 -1.48 -10.31
N SER A 183 6.47 -0.17 -10.34
CA SER A 183 5.35 0.38 -9.56
C SER A 183 4.01 -0.24 -9.97
N THR A 184 3.75 -0.39 -11.27
CA THR A 184 2.50 -0.99 -11.77
C THR A 184 2.38 -2.46 -11.39
N MET A 185 3.50 -3.21 -11.42
CA MET A 185 3.55 -4.59 -10.96
C MET A 185 3.32 -4.72 -9.45
N HIS A 186 3.88 -3.81 -8.65
CA HIS A 186 3.61 -3.74 -7.21
C HIS A 186 2.11 -3.54 -6.96
N GLN A 187 1.50 -2.57 -7.66
CA GLN A 187 0.07 -2.28 -7.52
C GLN A 187 -0.82 -3.46 -7.95
N LEU A 188 -0.48 -4.15 -9.04
CA LEU A 188 -1.15 -5.40 -9.43
C LEU A 188 -1.02 -6.47 -8.36
N GLY A 189 0.15 -6.61 -7.74
CA GLY A 189 0.38 -7.50 -6.60
C GLY A 189 -0.59 -7.21 -5.47
N ALA A 190 -0.75 -5.94 -5.11
CA ALA A 190 -1.67 -5.50 -4.06
C ALA A 190 -3.14 -5.70 -4.44
N THR A 191 -3.53 -5.43 -5.69
CA THR A 191 -4.90 -5.67 -6.17
C THR A 191 -5.23 -7.17 -6.17
N PHE A 192 -4.34 -8.02 -6.65
CA PHE A 192 -4.53 -9.47 -6.61
C PHE A 192 -4.57 -10.00 -5.17
N HIS A 193 -3.76 -9.45 -4.27
CA HIS A 193 -3.80 -9.83 -2.86
C HIS A 193 -5.18 -9.54 -2.24
N ALA A 194 -5.68 -8.31 -2.41
CA ALA A 194 -7.00 -7.92 -1.92
C ALA A 194 -8.11 -8.80 -2.53
N HIS A 195 -8.04 -9.04 -3.84
CA HIS A 195 -9.02 -9.89 -4.53
C HIS A 195 -8.95 -11.35 -4.06
N GLY A 196 -7.75 -11.87 -3.81
CA GLY A 196 -7.52 -13.20 -3.26
C GLY A 196 -8.10 -13.36 -1.86
N ARG A 197 -7.97 -12.34 -1.00
CA ARG A 197 -8.60 -12.33 0.32
C ARG A 197 -10.12 -12.40 0.27
N LEU A 198 -10.75 -11.66 -0.66
CA LEU A 198 -12.22 -11.69 -0.82
C LEU A 198 -12.72 -13.03 -1.35
N LEU A 199 -12.02 -13.61 -2.33
CA LEU A 199 -12.40 -14.87 -2.94
C LEU A 199 -11.91 -16.11 -2.18
N LYS A 200 -10.99 -15.94 -1.22
CA LYS A 200 -10.25 -17.02 -0.56
C LYS A 200 -9.58 -17.98 -1.56
N GLY A 201 -9.06 -17.42 -2.65
CA GLY A 201 -8.63 -18.21 -3.82
C GLY A 201 -7.11 -18.23 -4.01
N SER A 202 -6.49 -19.41 -3.88
CA SER A 202 -5.04 -19.62 -4.06
C SER A 202 -4.51 -19.09 -5.39
N ARG A 203 -5.23 -19.31 -6.49
CA ARG A 203 -4.82 -18.83 -7.82
C ARG A 203 -4.64 -17.31 -7.87
N THR A 204 -5.44 -16.57 -7.12
CA THR A 204 -5.33 -15.10 -7.09
C THR A 204 -4.15 -14.67 -6.22
N PHE A 205 -3.88 -15.36 -5.11
CA PHE A 205 -2.65 -15.14 -4.33
C PHE A 205 -1.39 -15.49 -5.13
N GLN A 206 -1.38 -16.57 -5.92
CA GLN A 206 -0.27 -16.88 -6.82
C GLN A 206 0.00 -15.75 -7.83
N LYS A 207 -1.05 -15.17 -8.41
CA LYS A 207 -0.90 -13.97 -9.28
C LYS A 207 -0.32 -12.78 -8.53
N SER A 208 -0.71 -12.58 -7.27
CA SER A 208 -0.16 -11.54 -6.40
C SER A 208 1.35 -11.74 -6.19
N VAL A 209 1.77 -12.95 -5.85
CA VAL A 209 3.20 -13.31 -5.68
C VAL A 209 3.98 -13.07 -6.98
N VAL A 210 3.46 -13.50 -8.13
CA VAL A 210 4.12 -13.26 -9.42
C VAL A 210 4.27 -11.77 -9.71
N ALA A 211 3.24 -10.96 -9.46
CA ALA A 211 3.30 -9.53 -9.69
C ALA A 211 4.31 -8.83 -8.76
N TYR A 212 4.36 -9.18 -7.47
CA TYR A 212 5.38 -8.65 -6.56
C TYR A 212 6.80 -9.08 -6.94
N LYS A 213 7.00 -10.35 -7.31
CA LYS A 213 8.30 -10.83 -7.80
C LYS A 213 8.75 -10.07 -9.05
N ASN A 214 7.84 -9.76 -9.97
CA ASN A 214 8.16 -8.91 -11.13
C ASN A 214 8.55 -7.50 -10.72
N ALA A 215 7.86 -6.89 -9.75
CA ALA A 215 8.23 -5.58 -9.22
C ALA A 215 9.65 -5.59 -8.63
N LEU A 216 9.98 -6.63 -7.85
CA LEU A 216 11.28 -6.80 -7.20
C LEU A 216 12.46 -6.89 -8.18
N THR A 217 12.23 -7.28 -9.45
CA THR A 217 13.33 -7.37 -10.44
C THR A 217 13.97 -6.03 -10.79
N GLY A 218 13.29 -4.90 -10.52
CA GLY A 218 13.75 -3.56 -10.83
C GLY A 218 14.03 -2.69 -9.60
N LEU A 219 14.06 -3.28 -8.39
CA LEU A 219 14.25 -2.56 -7.14
C LEU A 219 15.58 -2.99 -6.49
N ASP A 220 16.31 -2.00 -5.99
CA ASP A 220 17.55 -2.19 -5.24
C ASP A 220 17.56 -1.30 -3.99
N ALA A 221 18.38 -1.66 -3.01
CA ALA A 221 18.40 -0.99 -1.72
C ALA A 221 19.04 0.41 -1.79
N ASP A 222 19.85 0.71 -2.81
CA ASP A 222 20.56 1.99 -2.90
C ASP A 222 19.65 3.10 -3.43
N HIS A 223 18.72 2.77 -4.33
CA HIS A 223 17.84 3.75 -4.98
C HIS A 223 16.38 3.65 -4.53
N PHE A 224 15.95 2.46 -4.10
CA PHE A 224 14.55 2.13 -3.86
C PHE A 224 14.35 1.36 -2.56
N ALA A 225 15.10 1.70 -1.51
CA ALA A 225 15.05 1.01 -0.21
C ALA A 225 13.62 0.80 0.31
N PHE A 226 12.80 1.86 0.27
CA PHE A 226 11.42 1.82 0.75
C PHE A 226 10.53 0.93 -0.13
N GLU A 227 10.59 1.12 -1.46
CA GLU A 227 9.81 0.32 -2.39
C GLU A 227 10.24 -1.16 -2.36
N LEU A 228 11.52 -1.44 -2.17
CA LEU A 228 12.09 -2.79 -2.03
C LEU A 228 11.56 -3.47 -0.76
N ALA A 229 11.64 -2.79 0.40
CA ALA A 229 11.10 -3.30 1.65
C ALA A 229 9.58 -3.54 1.55
N ALA A 230 8.84 -2.60 0.95
CA ALA A 230 7.41 -2.73 0.74
C ALA A 230 7.06 -3.92 -0.17
N ALA A 231 7.76 -4.09 -1.29
CA ALA A 231 7.53 -5.18 -2.22
C ALA A 231 7.84 -6.54 -1.59
N HIS A 232 8.92 -6.66 -0.81
CA HIS A 232 9.25 -7.88 -0.07
C HIS A 232 8.24 -8.19 1.03
N ASN A 233 7.88 -7.22 1.87
CA ASN A 233 6.86 -7.41 2.90
C ASN A 233 5.53 -7.86 2.29
N ASN A 234 5.12 -7.20 1.20
CA ASN A 234 3.84 -7.52 0.56
C ASN A 234 3.84 -8.85 -0.19
N CYS A 235 4.98 -9.23 -0.79
CA CYS A 235 5.17 -10.57 -1.34
C CYS A 235 5.07 -11.63 -0.22
N GLY A 236 5.67 -11.35 0.94
CA GLY A 236 5.55 -12.17 2.15
C GLY A 236 4.09 -12.36 2.57
N ALA A 237 3.29 -11.28 2.57
CA ALA A 237 1.86 -11.34 2.89
C ALA A 237 1.05 -12.21 1.92
N ALA A 238 1.35 -12.12 0.62
CA ALA A 238 0.69 -12.97 -0.37
C ALA A 238 1.08 -14.45 -0.24
N LEU A 239 2.37 -14.73 -0.02
CA LEU A 239 2.90 -16.07 0.23
C LEU A 239 2.34 -16.65 1.53
N HIS A 240 2.20 -15.84 2.57
CA HIS A 240 1.64 -16.24 3.86
C HIS A 240 0.19 -16.69 3.69
N ASN A 241 -0.67 -15.85 3.09
CA ASN A 241 -2.06 -16.22 2.84
C ASN A 241 -2.18 -17.44 1.92
N LEU A 242 -1.25 -17.61 0.96
CA LEU A 242 -1.18 -18.80 0.12
C LEU A 242 -0.81 -20.05 0.94
N GLY A 243 0.19 -19.95 1.83
CA GLY A 243 0.60 -21.01 2.74
C GLY A 243 -0.49 -21.41 3.73
N GLU A 244 -1.26 -20.46 4.25
CA GLU A 244 -2.44 -20.74 5.09
C GLU A 244 -3.58 -21.39 4.29
N THR A 245 -3.79 -20.98 3.03
CA THR A 245 -4.87 -21.50 2.19
C THR A 245 -4.58 -22.91 1.68
N GLU A 246 -3.32 -23.20 1.36
CA GLU A 246 -2.88 -24.49 0.83
C GLU A 246 -2.26 -25.41 1.88
N GLU A 247 -2.23 -24.97 3.15
CA GLU A 247 -1.54 -25.67 4.25
C GLU A 247 -0.10 -26.05 3.88
N SER A 248 0.62 -25.11 3.24
CA SER A 248 1.94 -25.33 2.65
C SER A 248 3.05 -24.70 3.51
N PRO A 249 3.89 -25.53 4.18
CA PRO A 249 5.08 -25.05 4.88
C PRO A 249 6.07 -24.32 3.95
N ASP A 250 6.23 -24.79 2.71
CA ASP A 250 7.16 -24.20 1.74
C ASP A 250 6.80 -22.74 1.42
N HIS A 251 5.51 -22.45 1.22
CA HIS A 251 5.03 -21.07 1.01
C HIS A 251 5.24 -20.20 2.24
N LEU A 252 5.07 -20.74 3.46
CA LEU A 252 5.33 -20.00 4.70
C LEU A 252 6.83 -19.73 4.90
N GLU A 253 7.69 -20.69 4.57
CA GLU A 253 9.15 -20.49 4.59
C GLU A 253 9.58 -19.43 3.58
N GLU A 254 8.94 -19.38 2.41
CA GLU A 254 9.18 -18.32 1.43
C GLU A 254 8.67 -16.95 1.94
N ALA A 255 7.49 -16.91 2.57
CA ALA A 255 7.00 -15.70 3.23
C ALA A 255 7.98 -15.18 4.29
N ILE A 256 8.48 -16.06 5.15
CA ILE A 256 9.48 -15.76 6.19
C ILE A 256 10.73 -15.13 5.55
N ARG A 257 11.30 -15.74 4.50
CA ARG A 257 12.46 -15.16 3.79
C ARG A 257 12.17 -13.77 3.22
N SER A 258 10.96 -13.57 2.70
CA SER A 258 10.56 -12.27 2.14
C SER A 258 10.40 -11.20 3.21
N TYR A 259 9.76 -11.52 4.35
CA TYR A 259 9.65 -10.58 5.47
C TYR A 259 11.01 -10.27 6.11
N ASP A 260 11.88 -11.28 6.23
CA ASP A 260 13.24 -11.11 6.74
C ASP A 260 14.03 -10.15 5.84
N THR A 261 13.97 -10.34 4.52
CA THR A 261 14.61 -9.41 3.56
C THR A 261 14.07 -7.98 3.72
N ALA A 262 12.76 -7.81 3.86
CA ALA A 262 12.16 -6.48 4.09
C ALA A 262 12.66 -5.86 5.41
N LEU A 263 12.76 -6.64 6.48
CA LEU A 263 13.29 -6.20 7.77
C LEU A 263 14.76 -5.78 7.66
N THR A 264 15.60 -6.57 6.98
CA THR A 264 17.00 -6.26 6.73
C THR A 264 17.15 -4.94 5.99
N VAL A 265 16.39 -4.75 4.89
CA VAL A 265 16.41 -3.48 4.15
C VAL A 265 16.00 -2.31 5.04
N CYS A 266 14.93 -2.46 5.82
CA CYS A 266 14.51 -1.42 6.77
C CYS A 266 15.62 -1.05 7.76
N MET A 267 16.33 -2.04 8.32
CA MET A 267 17.38 -1.82 9.30
C MET A 267 18.66 -1.22 8.69
N GLU A 268 19.12 -1.77 7.57
CA GLU A 268 20.37 -1.35 6.92
C GLU A 268 20.25 0.05 6.30
N GLN A 269 19.09 0.35 5.70
CA GLN A 269 18.81 1.66 5.06
C GLN A 269 18.21 2.67 6.05
N GLN A 270 18.11 2.32 7.34
CA GLN A 270 17.58 3.18 8.41
C GLN A 270 16.20 3.76 8.07
N LEU A 271 15.34 2.94 7.46
CA LEU A 271 13.97 3.31 7.17
C LEU A 271 13.20 3.56 8.49
N PRO A 272 12.07 4.28 8.44
CA PRO A 272 11.28 4.56 9.62
C PRO A 272 11.03 3.32 10.51
N ILE A 273 11.34 3.43 11.79
CA ILE A 273 11.39 2.28 12.72
C ILE A 273 10.09 1.46 12.80
N HIS A 274 8.93 2.11 12.61
CA HIS A 274 7.64 1.42 12.60
C HIS A 274 7.51 0.39 11.49
N LEU A 275 8.16 0.61 10.33
CA LEU A 275 8.21 -0.34 9.22
C LEU A 275 8.98 -1.60 9.60
N ALA A 276 10.16 -1.43 10.22
CA ALA A 276 10.96 -2.56 10.70
C ALA A 276 10.16 -3.38 11.73
N VAL A 277 9.50 -2.72 12.68
CA VAL A 277 8.65 -3.39 13.67
C VAL A 277 7.50 -4.14 13.00
N LEU A 278 6.87 -3.56 11.97
CA LEU A 278 5.77 -4.21 11.26
C LEU A 278 6.23 -5.41 10.41
N CYS A 279 7.39 -5.32 9.74
CA CYS A 279 8.04 -6.46 9.09
C CYS A 279 8.32 -7.57 10.11
N ARG A 280 8.84 -7.21 11.29
CA ARG A 280 9.15 -8.14 12.37
C ARG A 280 7.90 -8.83 12.92
N VAL A 281 6.80 -8.12 13.08
CA VAL A 281 5.50 -8.70 13.47
C VAL A 281 4.99 -9.68 12.41
N ASN A 282 5.00 -9.28 11.13
CA ASN A 282 4.57 -10.17 10.03
C ASN A 282 5.44 -11.43 9.94
N LEU A 283 6.77 -11.29 10.10
CA LEU A 283 7.73 -12.40 10.18
C LEU A 283 7.38 -13.36 11.31
N SER A 284 7.18 -12.85 12.52
CA SER A 284 6.82 -13.65 13.70
C SER A 284 5.47 -14.35 13.53
N THR A 285 4.50 -13.70 12.89
CA THR A 285 3.22 -14.35 12.57
C THR A 285 3.41 -15.51 11.59
N ALA A 286 4.18 -15.34 10.52
CA ALA A 286 4.43 -16.41 9.57
C ALA A 286 5.14 -17.60 10.24
N ARG A 287 6.10 -17.33 11.13
CA ARG A 287 6.76 -18.35 11.97
C ARG A 287 5.76 -19.06 12.90
N SER A 288 4.81 -18.33 13.50
CA SER A 288 3.74 -18.90 14.33
C SER A 288 2.89 -19.92 13.55
N VAL A 289 2.46 -19.55 12.35
CA VAL A 289 1.66 -20.44 11.48
C VAL A 289 2.48 -21.64 11.03
N LEU A 290 3.74 -21.45 10.68
CA LEU A 290 4.65 -22.54 10.31
C LEU A 290 4.86 -23.52 11.47
N ALA A 291 5.07 -23.01 12.69
CA ALA A 291 5.20 -23.81 13.90
C ALA A 291 3.96 -24.67 14.12
N ALA A 292 2.77 -24.08 13.97
CA ALA A 292 1.51 -24.80 14.09
C ALA A 292 1.35 -25.90 13.03
N LEU A 293 1.67 -25.63 11.75
CA LEU A 293 1.60 -26.64 10.69
C LEU A 293 2.58 -27.80 10.91
N LYS A 294 3.78 -27.50 11.43
CA LYS A 294 4.82 -28.52 11.69
C LYS A 294 4.67 -29.20 13.06
N ASN A 295 3.75 -28.75 13.90
CA ASN A 295 3.67 -29.11 15.33
C ASN A 295 5.01 -28.89 16.06
N ASP A 296 5.71 -27.80 15.73
CA ASP A 296 7.01 -27.44 16.28
C ASP A 296 6.83 -26.58 17.54
N THR A 297 6.89 -27.22 18.71
CA THR A 297 6.71 -26.53 20.00
C THR A 297 7.87 -25.60 20.34
N ALA A 298 9.09 -25.94 19.92
CA ALA A 298 10.26 -25.10 20.18
C ALA A 298 10.16 -23.79 19.40
N LEU A 299 9.80 -23.87 18.11
CA LEU A 299 9.55 -22.68 17.30
C LEU A 299 8.36 -21.88 17.83
N SER A 300 7.31 -22.54 18.32
CA SER A 300 6.17 -21.85 18.95
C SER A 300 6.59 -21.06 20.18
N ASP A 301 7.49 -21.59 21.02
CA ASP A 301 8.00 -20.90 22.20
C ASP A 301 8.87 -19.69 21.80
N GLU A 302 9.78 -19.85 20.82
CA GLU A 302 10.60 -18.76 20.29
C GLU A 302 9.75 -17.60 19.74
N VAL A 303 8.65 -17.92 19.04
CA VAL A 303 7.75 -16.91 18.47
C VAL A 303 7.05 -16.11 19.56
N VAL A 304 6.69 -16.73 20.69
CA VAL A 304 6.07 -16.02 21.81
C VAL A 304 7.08 -15.07 22.45
N ASP A 305 8.30 -15.54 22.69
CA ASP A 305 9.39 -14.71 23.24
C ASP A 305 9.68 -13.52 22.30
N GLU A 306 9.59 -13.74 20.99
CA GLU A 306 9.76 -12.69 19.99
C GLU A 306 8.64 -11.64 20.02
N PHE A 307 7.37 -12.05 20.20
CA PHE A 307 6.27 -11.09 20.40
C PHE A 307 6.41 -10.29 21.69
N GLU A 308 6.88 -10.92 22.79
CA GLU A 308 7.18 -10.22 24.04
C GLU A 308 8.28 -9.17 23.83
N LEU A 309 9.36 -9.55 23.14
CA LEU A 309 10.48 -8.67 22.83
C LEU A 309 10.05 -7.49 21.96
N ILE A 310 9.16 -7.72 20.98
CA ILE A 310 8.58 -6.65 20.15
C ILE A 310 7.84 -5.62 21.03
N ILE A 311 7.01 -6.08 21.98
CA ILE A 311 6.24 -5.20 22.87
C ILE A 311 7.17 -4.42 23.82
N GLU A 312 8.17 -5.10 24.40
CA GLU A 312 9.07 -4.50 25.39
C GLU A 312 10.03 -3.47 24.77
N CYS A 313 10.64 -3.81 23.62
CA CYS A 313 11.67 -2.98 23.01
C CYS A 313 11.11 -1.89 22.09
N PHE A 314 9.89 -2.07 21.54
CA PHE A 314 9.31 -1.15 20.56
C PHE A 314 7.91 -0.61 20.93
N PRO A 315 7.62 -0.29 22.20
CA PRO A 315 6.28 0.13 22.61
C PRO A 315 5.83 1.43 21.93
N HIS A 316 6.78 2.29 21.54
CA HIS A 316 6.50 3.57 20.87
C HIS A 316 6.38 3.46 19.34
N ALA A 317 6.83 2.34 18.77
CA ALA A 317 6.75 2.08 17.33
C ALA A 317 5.61 1.10 16.99
N LEU A 318 5.04 0.43 18.00
CA LEU A 318 3.82 -0.36 17.87
C LEU A 318 2.58 0.52 17.86
N GLN A 319 1.78 0.35 16.84
CA GLN A 319 0.45 0.96 16.78
C GLN A 319 -0.54 0.20 17.66
N PRO A 320 -1.63 0.83 18.12
CA PRO A 320 -2.57 0.22 19.06
C PRO A 320 -3.13 -1.13 18.62
N LEU A 321 -3.39 -1.33 17.33
CA LEU A 321 -3.87 -2.62 16.82
C LEU A 321 -2.77 -3.64 16.62
N CYS A 322 -1.57 -3.21 16.24
CA CYS A 322 -0.42 -4.09 16.15
C CYS A 322 -0.05 -4.61 17.55
N LEU A 323 -0.07 -3.74 18.57
CA LEU A 323 0.09 -4.10 19.97
C LEU A 323 -0.95 -5.12 20.42
N LYS A 324 -2.24 -4.83 20.22
CA LYS A 324 -3.34 -5.78 20.54
C LYS A 324 -3.18 -7.11 19.83
N TYR A 325 -2.67 -7.09 18.60
CA TYR A 325 -2.39 -8.29 17.85
C TYR A 325 -1.25 -9.10 18.48
N CYS A 326 -0.12 -8.48 18.81
CA CYS A 326 0.99 -9.13 19.52
C CYS A 326 0.53 -9.72 20.87
N GLU A 327 -0.21 -8.96 21.67
CA GLU A 327 -0.81 -9.42 22.93
C GLU A 327 -1.71 -10.64 22.70
N ALA A 328 -2.52 -10.64 21.64
CA ALA A 328 -3.38 -11.77 21.30
C ALA A 328 -2.58 -13.02 20.87
N GLN A 329 -1.42 -12.87 20.23
CA GLN A 329 -0.54 -13.99 19.90
C GLN A 329 0.09 -14.61 21.16
N ILE A 330 0.55 -13.77 22.10
CA ILE A 330 1.08 -14.22 23.40
C ILE A 330 -0.01 -14.92 24.22
N ASN A 331 -1.23 -14.37 24.25
CA ASN A 331 -2.32 -14.96 25.03
C ASN A 331 -2.75 -16.33 24.48
N GLN A 332 -2.67 -16.56 23.18
CA GLN A 332 -3.00 -17.84 22.55
C GLN A 332 -2.06 -18.98 22.96
N SER A 333 -0.84 -18.68 23.44
CA SER A 333 0.11 -19.70 23.93
C SER A 333 -0.06 -20.05 25.42
N GLY A 334 -0.96 -19.36 26.15
CA GLY A 334 -1.23 -19.63 27.56
C GLY A 334 -0.21 -19.05 28.56
N ARG A 335 0.80 -18.28 28.10
CA ARG A 335 1.84 -17.68 28.96
C ARG A 335 1.42 -16.36 29.66
N ALA A 336 0.23 -15.84 29.39
CA ALA A 336 -0.25 -14.55 29.92
C ALA A 336 -0.37 -14.47 31.45
N GLY A 337 -0.44 -15.61 32.15
CA GLY A 337 -0.72 -15.67 33.60
C GLY A 337 0.48 -15.59 34.54
N THR A 338 1.73 -15.60 34.03
CA THR A 338 2.92 -15.79 34.89
C THR A 338 3.65 -14.51 35.33
N ARG A 339 3.32 -13.32 34.79
CA ARG A 339 4.10 -12.09 35.07
C ARG A 339 3.42 -11.02 35.95
N ASP A 340 2.12 -11.13 36.24
CA ASP A 340 1.44 -10.22 37.20
C ASP A 340 1.91 -10.39 38.65
N GLY A 341 2.79 -11.37 38.93
CA GLY A 341 3.36 -11.62 40.25
C GLY A 341 4.69 -10.89 40.56
N CYS A 342 5.34 -10.24 39.59
CA CYS A 342 6.72 -9.76 39.79
C CYS A 342 6.91 -8.23 39.90
N LEU A 343 5.83 -7.43 39.87
CA LEU A 343 5.90 -5.97 40.05
C LEU A 343 5.35 -5.49 41.41
N LYS A 344 5.26 -6.37 42.40
CA LYS A 344 5.10 -5.98 43.80
C LYS A 344 6.21 -6.60 44.63
N THR A 345 7.33 -5.90 44.79
CA THR A 345 8.00 -5.71 46.09
C THR A 345 9.24 -4.82 45.96
N ASN A 346 9.24 -3.79 46.84
CA ASN A 346 10.29 -2.88 47.29
C ASN A 346 10.77 -1.76 46.37
#